data_AF-A0A969Y7R2-F1
#
_entry.id   AF-A0A969Y7R2-F1
#
_cell.length_a   1.000
_cell.length_b   1.000
_cell.length_c   1.000
_cell.angle_alpha   90.00
_cell.angle_beta   90.00
_cell.angle_gamma   90.00
#
_symmetry.space_group_name_H-M   'P 1'
#
loop_
_entity.id
_entity.type
_entity.pdbx_description
1 polymer ?
#
loop_
_entity_poly.entity_id
_entity_poly.type
_entity_poly.pdbx_seq_one_letter_code
_entity_poly.pdbx_strand_id
1 'polypeptide(L)'
;MVGFGWHQGYNDRINATYSAAYEANLVDLIRDLRAEFERPNLPIVIATTGMAIKGPYNLVEQAQLAVGDPVKHQEFAGTVFTVDTRPFWRDATVSPSNFGYHWNHNGETHYLIGKAMGEGMIKLLGPR
;
A
#
# COMPACT_ATOMS: atom_id res chain seq x y z
N MET A 1 -1.32 -12.19 16.02
CA MET A 1 -1.66 -11.45 14.79
C MET A 1 -1.48 -12.38 13.59
N VAL A 2 -2.38 -12.37 12.60
CA VAL A 2 -2.29 -13.23 11.40
C VAL A 2 -1.72 -12.51 10.17
N GLY A 3 -1.72 -11.18 10.19
CA GLY A 3 -1.16 -10.32 9.15
C GLY A 3 -1.46 -8.86 9.45
N PHE A 4 -0.91 -7.96 8.64
CA PHE A 4 -1.05 -6.53 8.80
C PHE A 4 -1.36 -5.85 7.46
N GLY A 5 -2.32 -4.93 7.44
CA GLY A 5 -2.67 -4.13 6.26
C GLY A 5 -2.17 -2.70 6.42
N TRP A 6 -1.41 -2.18 5.45
CA TRP A 6 -0.89 -0.82 5.43
C TRP A 6 -1.47 -0.02 4.25
N HIS A 7 -2.15 1.07 4.55
CA HIS A 7 -2.70 1.98 3.54
C HIS A 7 -2.53 3.43 4.01
N GLN A 8 -1.34 3.96 3.80
CA GLN A 8 -0.92 5.33 4.15
C GLN A 8 0.05 5.81 3.06
N GLY A 9 0.34 7.11 3.02
CA GLY A 9 1.47 7.64 2.22
C GLY A 9 1.25 9.04 1.68
N TYR A 10 0.02 9.58 1.76
CA TYR A 10 -0.32 10.89 1.19
C TYR A 10 0.56 12.01 1.74
N ASN A 11 0.72 12.08 3.06
CA ASN A 11 1.45 13.17 3.71
C ASN A 11 2.96 13.11 3.43
N ASP A 12 3.49 11.95 3.08
CA ASP A 12 4.90 11.81 2.69
C ASP A 12 5.14 12.32 1.26
N ARG A 13 4.11 12.36 0.39
CA ARG A 13 4.22 12.86 -0.99
C ARG A 13 4.40 14.36 -1.09
N ILE A 14 3.90 15.09 -0.09
CA ILE A 14 3.92 16.56 -0.09
C ILE A 14 5.25 17.14 0.39
N ASN A 15 6.22 16.28 0.76
CA ASN A 15 7.55 16.67 1.18
C ASN A 15 8.61 15.78 0.49
N ALA A 16 9.53 16.39 -0.25
CA ALA A 16 10.54 15.67 -1.02
C ALA A 16 11.47 14.82 -0.14
N THR A 17 11.83 15.29 1.05
CA THR A 17 12.66 14.55 2.00
C THR A 17 11.94 13.30 2.49
N TYR A 18 10.65 13.41 2.82
CA TYR A 18 9.85 12.27 3.28
C TYR A 18 9.58 11.27 2.16
N SER A 19 9.25 11.77 0.97
CA SER A 19 9.11 10.95 -0.24
C SER A 19 10.37 10.12 -0.54
N ALA A 20 11.55 10.73 -0.42
CA ALA A 20 12.83 10.05 -0.65
C ALA A 20 13.16 9.00 0.43
N ALA A 21 12.73 9.22 1.67
CA ALA A 21 12.95 8.29 2.78
C ALA A 21 11.90 7.17 2.89
N TYR A 22 10.79 7.27 2.14
CA TYR A 22 9.61 6.42 2.35
C TYR A 22 9.90 4.92 2.21
N GLU A 23 10.71 4.52 1.23
CA GLU A 23 11.05 3.11 1.00
C GLU A 23 11.79 2.52 2.20
N ALA A 24 12.86 3.18 2.65
CA ALA A 24 13.63 2.75 3.82
C ALA A 24 12.76 2.71 5.09
N ASN A 25 11.95 3.75 5.31
CA ASN A 25 11.06 3.82 6.47
C ASN A 25 10.00 2.70 6.46
N LEU A 26 9.47 2.35 5.28
CA LEU A 26 8.49 1.27 5.14
C LEU A 26 9.13 -0.11 5.38
N VAL A 27 10.37 -0.31 4.93
CA VAL A 27 11.16 -1.51 5.23
C VAL A 27 11.38 -1.65 6.74
N ASP A 28 11.77 -0.56 7.41
CA ASP A 28 12.00 -0.57 8.86
C ASP A 28 10.71 -0.78 9.65
N LEU A 29 9.59 -0.15 9.24
CA LEU A 29 8.27 -0.43 9.81
C LEU A 29 7.93 -1.92 9.76
N ILE A 30 8.17 -2.60 8.63
CA ILE A 30 7.89 -4.03 8.49
C ILE A 30 8.78 -4.85 9.45
N ARG A 31 10.06 -4.50 9.57
CA ARG A 31 10.99 -5.16 10.51
C ARG A 31 10.55 -4.97 11.96
N ASP A 32 10.17 -3.76 12.33
CA ASP A 32 9.72 -3.41 13.67
C ASP A 32 8.43 -4.15 14.02
N LEU A 33 7.44 -4.20 13.12
CA LEU A 33 6.22 -4.98 13.32
C LEU A 33 6.52 -6.48 13.52
N ARG A 34 7.47 -7.03 12.75
CA ARG A 34 7.88 -8.44 12.89
C ARG A 34 8.59 -8.70 14.22
N ALA A 35 9.42 -7.78 14.67
CA ALA A 35 10.13 -7.87 15.94
C ALA A 35 9.18 -7.74 17.14
N GLU A 36 8.36 -6.69 17.17
CA GLU A 36 7.39 -6.41 18.24
C GLU A 36 6.43 -7.57 18.47
N PHE A 37 5.95 -8.19 17.39
CA PHE A 37 5.00 -9.31 17.49
C PHE A 37 5.66 -10.69 17.50
N GLU A 38 6.99 -10.78 17.50
CA GLU A 38 7.76 -12.03 17.43
C GLU A 38 7.32 -12.93 16.25
N ARG A 39 7.08 -12.32 15.09
CA ARG A 39 6.58 -12.97 13.87
C ARG A 39 7.51 -12.64 12.69
N PRO A 40 8.63 -13.37 12.50
CA PRO A 40 9.62 -13.02 11.47
C PRO A 40 9.08 -13.05 10.04
N ASN A 41 7.99 -13.78 9.80
CA ASN A 41 7.31 -13.87 8.51
C ASN A 41 5.88 -13.30 8.55
N LEU A 42 5.60 -12.32 9.43
CA LEU A 42 4.28 -11.68 9.50
C LEU A 42 3.86 -11.21 8.09
N PRO A 43 2.71 -11.69 7.56
CA PRO A 43 2.20 -11.24 6.27
C PRO A 43 1.84 -9.77 6.30
N ILE A 44 2.35 -9.00 5.34
CA ILE A 44 2.05 -7.58 5.19
C ILE A 44 1.42 -7.33 3.82
N VAL A 45 0.27 -6.65 3.79
CA VAL A 45 -0.32 -6.17 2.54
C VAL A 45 -0.32 -4.66 2.51
N ILE A 46 0.30 -4.10 1.47
CA ILE A 46 0.40 -2.67 1.25
C ILE A 46 -0.60 -2.30 0.14
N ALA A 47 -1.37 -1.25 0.32
CA ALA A 47 -2.10 -0.60 -0.77
C ALA A 47 -1.36 0.67 -1.16
N THR A 48 -1.06 0.83 -2.45
CA THR A 48 -0.47 2.09 -2.92
C THR A 48 -1.42 3.23 -2.62
N THR A 49 -0.91 4.43 -2.35
CA THR A 49 -1.75 5.62 -2.15
C THR A 49 -2.27 6.17 -3.50
N GLY A 50 -2.92 5.37 -4.34
CA GLY A 50 -3.33 5.70 -5.72
C GLY A 50 -4.49 6.72 -5.83
N MET A 51 -4.44 7.82 -5.08
CA MET A 51 -5.39 8.93 -5.13
C MET A 51 -4.88 10.09 -5.98
N ALA A 52 -5.79 10.94 -6.46
CA ALA A 52 -5.54 12.12 -7.27
C ALA A 52 -4.53 11.86 -8.40
N ILE A 53 -4.75 10.77 -9.15
CA ILE A 53 -3.79 10.23 -10.12
C ILE A 53 -3.45 11.31 -11.16
N LYS A 54 -2.17 11.64 -11.25
CA LYS A 54 -1.61 12.54 -12.25
C LYS A 54 -0.30 11.95 -12.77
N GLY A 55 -0.23 11.68 -14.06
CA GLY A 55 0.99 11.23 -14.71
C GLY A 55 1.57 9.91 -14.15
N PRO A 56 2.90 9.74 -14.16
CA PRO A 56 3.56 8.51 -13.68
C PRO A 56 3.42 8.35 -12.17
N TYR A 57 3.81 7.18 -11.64
CA TYR A 57 3.87 6.93 -10.19
C TYR A 57 4.79 7.94 -9.51
N ASN A 58 4.36 8.52 -8.39
CA ASN A 58 5.26 9.34 -7.56
C ASN A 58 6.20 8.45 -6.72
N LEU A 59 7.20 9.05 -6.07
CA LEU A 59 8.22 8.33 -5.29
C LEU A 59 7.61 7.44 -4.20
N VAL A 60 6.55 7.88 -3.53
CA VAL A 60 5.87 7.07 -2.49
C VAL A 60 5.16 5.86 -3.11
N GLU A 61 4.49 6.02 -4.25
CA GLU A 61 3.91 4.86 -4.97
C GLU A 61 5.00 3.89 -5.44
N GLN A 62 6.11 4.41 -5.97
CA GLN A 62 7.23 3.60 -6.41
C GLN A 62 7.85 2.82 -5.27
N ALA A 63 8.04 3.45 -4.10
CA ALA A 63 8.52 2.80 -2.89
C ALA A 63 7.56 1.70 -2.40
N GLN A 64 6.25 1.98 -2.38
CA GLN A 64 5.23 0.99 -2.00
C GLN A 64 5.26 -0.23 -2.93
N LEU A 65 5.35 0.00 -4.24
CA LEU A 65 5.48 -1.08 -5.24
C LEU A 65 6.81 -1.83 -5.09
N ALA A 66 7.91 -1.13 -4.81
CA ALA A 66 9.22 -1.72 -4.65
C ALA A 66 9.28 -2.66 -3.44
N VAL A 67 8.78 -2.24 -2.28
CA VAL A 67 8.76 -3.08 -1.06
C VAL A 67 7.99 -4.39 -1.24
N GLY A 68 6.96 -4.40 -2.09
CA GLY A 68 6.22 -5.62 -2.45
C GLY A 68 6.83 -6.44 -3.59
N ASP A 69 7.90 -5.96 -4.23
CA ASP A 69 8.58 -6.63 -5.34
C ASP A 69 9.69 -7.55 -4.81
N PRO A 70 9.56 -8.89 -4.94
CA PRO A 70 10.55 -9.84 -4.43
C PRO A 70 11.91 -9.76 -5.16
N VAL A 71 11.98 -9.11 -6.32
CA VAL A 71 13.26 -8.88 -7.01
C VAL A 71 14.05 -7.75 -6.34
N LYS A 72 13.36 -6.74 -5.81
CA LYS A 72 13.97 -5.58 -5.13
C LYS A 72 14.19 -5.84 -3.65
N HIS A 73 13.23 -6.48 -2.98
CA HIS A 73 13.29 -6.84 -1.56
C HIS A 73 13.12 -8.35 -1.40
N GLN A 74 14.20 -9.09 -1.61
CA GLN A 74 14.20 -10.55 -1.50
C GLN A 74 13.84 -11.03 -0.08
N GLU A 75 14.16 -10.25 0.95
CA GLU A 75 13.81 -10.50 2.35
C GLU A 75 12.29 -10.53 2.63
N PHE A 76 11.51 -9.97 1.71
CA PHE A 76 10.06 -9.88 1.80
C PHE A 76 9.32 -10.81 0.83
N ALA A 77 10.05 -11.58 0.02
CA ALA A 77 9.48 -12.52 -0.91
C ALA A 77 8.52 -13.50 -0.22
N GLY A 78 7.30 -13.61 -0.75
CA GLY A 78 6.26 -14.51 -0.23
C GLY A 78 5.61 -14.07 1.09
N THR A 79 6.02 -12.93 1.67
CA THR A 79 5.48 -12.45 2.96
C THR A 79 5.00 -10.99 2.92
N VAL A 80 5.34 -10.24 1.87
CA VAL A 80 4.81 -8.91 1.60
C VAL A 80 4.19 -8.87 0.21
N PHE A 81 3.06 -8.18 0.08
CA PHE A 81 2.39 -7.98 -1.20
C PHE A 81 1.88 -6.54 -1.32
N THR A 82 2.12 -5.90 -2.45
CA THR A 82 1.58 -4.57 -2.73
C THR A 82 0.47 -4.64 -3.78
N VAL A 83 -0.67 -4.04 -3.45
CA VAL A 83 -1.78 -3.78 -4.36
C VAL A 83 -1.59 -2.40 -4.98
N ASP A 84 -1.51 -2.34 -6.32
CA ASP A 84 -1.67 -1.05 -7.01
C ASP A 84 -3.14 -0.63 -7.02
N THR A 85 -3.45 0.45 -6.32
CA THR A 85 -4.83 0.96 -6.19
C THR A 85 -5.20 1.97 -7.27
N ARG A 86 -4.27 2.36 -8.15
CA ARG A 86 -4.57 3.32 -9.22
C ARG A 86 -5.79 2.94 -10.08
N PRO A 87 -5.98 1.67 -10.49
CA PRO A 87 -7.17 1.28 -11.26
C PRO A 87 -8.51 1.44 -10.52
N PHE A 88 -8.48 1.63 -9.19
CA PHE A 88 -9.68 1.81 -8.38
C PHE A 88 -10.13 3.25 -8.29
N TRP A 89 -9.38 4.20 -8.86
CA TRP A 89 -9.78 5.60 -8.92
C TRP A 89 -11.15 5.77 -9.61
N ARG A 90 -11.95 6.70 -9.07
CA ARG A 90 -13.23 7.12 -9.62
C ARG A 90 -13.25 8.63 -9.72
N ASP A 91 -13.56 9.13 -10.91
CA ASP A 91 -13.59 10.57 -11.14
C ASP A 91 -14.70 11.26 -10.36
N ALA A 92 -14.55 12.56 -10.19
CA ALA A 92 -15.47 13.38 -9.43
C ALA A 92 -16.90 13.37 -9.98
N THR A 93 -17.06 13.14 -11.29
CA THR A 93 -18.38 13.06 -11.97
C THR A 93 -19.23 11.88 -11.51
N VAL A 94 -18.59 10.85 -10.94
CA VAL A 94 -19.24 9.63 -10.44
C VAL A 94 -18.99 9.42 -8.94
N SER A 95 -18.58 10.47 -8.24
CA SER A 95 -18.19 10.40 -6.83
C SER A 95 -18.90 11.46 -5.98
N PRO A 96 -19.01 11.26 -4.64
CA PRO A 96 -19.68 12.22 -3.77
C PRO A 96 -18.99 13.59 -3.66
N SER A 97 -17.73 13.70 -4.06
CA SER A 97 -16.97 14.96 -4.01
C SER A 97 -15.92 15.05 -5.12
N ASN A 98 -15.24 16.19 -5.21
CA ASN A 98 -14.09 16.42 -6.10
C ASN A 98 -12.82 16.70 -5.29
N PHE A 99 -12.67 16.05 -4.13
CA PHE A 99 -11.60 16.37 -3.19
C PHE A 99 -10.22 15.94 -3.69
N GLY A 100 -10.15 14.98 -4.61
CA GLY A 100 -8.89 14.45 -5.13
C GLY A 100 -8.25 13.49 -4.13
N TYR A 101 -7.87 14.01 -2.96
CA TYR A 101 -7.45 13.20 -1.83
C TYR A 101 -8.65 12.54 -1.15
N HIS A 102 -8.44 11.43 -0.44
CA HIS A 102 -9.50 10.52 0.00
C HIS A 102 -10.38 9.94 -1.13
N TRP A 103 -9.81 9.79 -2.35
CA TRP A 103 -10.49 9.16 -3.50
C TRP A 103 -11.88 9.73 -3.79
N ASN A 104 -12.02 11.05 -3.74
CA ASN A 104 -13.29 11.74 -3.97
C ASN A 104 -14.43 11.29 -3.04
N HIS A 105 -14.11 10.70 -1.89
CA HIS A 105 -15.04 10.02 -0.99
C HIS A 105 -15.88 8.92 -1.68
N ASN A 106 -15.33 8.31 -2.74
CA ASN A 106 -16.02 7.28 -3.49
C ASN A 106 -16.00 5.94 -2.73
N GLY A 107 -17.18 5.44 -2.38
CA GLY A 107 -17.34 4.18 -1.64
C GLY A 107 -16.92 2.94 -2.43
N GLU A 108 -17.13 2.92 -3.75
CA GLU A 108 -16.68 1.82 -4.60
C GLU A 108 -15.15 1.73 -4.59
N THR A 109 -14.45 2.86 -4.70
CA THR A 109 -12.99 2.90 -4.60
C THR A 109 -12.50 2.29 -3.29
N HIS A 110 -13.08 2.69 -2.15
CA HIS A 110 -12.68 2.16 -0.85
C HIS A 110 -12.96 0.66 -0.72
N TYR A 111 -14.12 0.21 -1.23
CA TYR A 111 -14.46 -1.21 -1.28
C TYR A 111 -13.44 -2.00 -2.10
N LEU A 112 -13.07 -1.53 -3.30
CA LEU A 112 -12.13 -2.21 -4.18
C LEU A 112 -10.72 -2.28 -3.58
N ILE A 113 -10.26 -1.20 -2.93
CA ILE A 113 -8.99 -1.20 -2.18
C ILE A 113 -9.04 -2.26 -1.08
N GLY A 114 -10.07 -2.26 -0.23
CA GLY A 114 -10.19 -3.20 0.87
C GLY A 114 -10.30 -4.65 0.39
N LYS A 115 -11.10 -4.90 -0.66
CA LYS A 115 -11.23 -6.21 -1.30
C LYS A 115 -9.88 -6.72 -1.81
N ALA A 116 -9.17 -5.92 -2.59
CA ALA A 116 -7.89 -6.31 -3.16
C ALA A 116 -6.81 -6.54 -2.08
N MET A 117 -6.82 -5.74 -1.00
CA MET A 117 -5.95 -5.99 0.16
C MET A 117 -6.28 -7.32 0.83
N GLY A 118 -7.57 -7.63 1.01
CA GLY A 118 -8.03 -8.91 1.57
C GLY A 118 -7.62 -10.11 0.71
N GLU A 119 -7.78 -10.01 -0.61
CA GLU A 119 -7.33 -11.04 -1.56
C GLU A 119 -5.80 -11.22 -1.52
N GLY A 120 -5.05 -10.12 -1.44
CA GLY A 120 -3.60 -10.16 -1.22
C GLY A 120 -3.22 -10.87 0.07
N MET A 121 -3.95 -10.64 1.16
CA MET A 121 -3.71 -11.29 2.45
C MET A 121 -3.98 -12.79 2.38
N ILE A 122 -5.09 -13.19 1.75
CA ILE A 122 -5.41 -14.60 1.52
C ILE A 122 -4.30 -15.29 0.73
N LYS A 123 -3.77 -14.64 -0.31
CA LYS A 123 -2.65 -15.17 -1.10
C LYS A 123 -1.39 -15.40 -0.26
N LEU A 124 -1.04 -14.45 0.63
CA LEU A 124 0.13 -14.58 1.51
C LEU A 124 -0.05 -15.66 2.59
N LEU A 125 -1.27 -15.84 3.09
CA LEU A 125 -1.57 -16.87 4.09
C LEU A 125 -1.57 -18.29 3.51
N GLY A 126 -1.77 -18.42 2.20
CA GLY A 126 -1.81 -19.71 1.50
C GLY A 126 -3.05 -20.55 1.85
N PRO A 127 -3.12 -21.79 1.33
CA PRO A 127 -4.11 -22.77 1.76
C PRO A 127 -3.92 -23.07 3.25
N ARG A 128 -5.03 -23.20 3.99
CA ARG A 128 -5.02 -23.68 5.37
C ARG A 128 -4.91 -25.18 5.44
#